data_AF-A0A433DD16-F1
#
_entry.id   AF-A0A433DD16-F1
#
_cell.length_a   1.000
_cell.length_b   1.000
_cell.length_c   1.000
_cell.angle_alpha   90.00
_cell.angle_beta   90.00
_cell.angle_gamma   90.00
#
_symmetry.space_group_name_H-M   'P 1'
#
loop_
_entity.id
_entity.type
_entity.pdbx_description
1 polymer ?
#
loop_
_entity_poly.entity_id
_entity_poly.type
_entity_poly.pdbx_seq_one_letter_code
_entity_poly.pdbx_strand_id
1 'polypeptide(L)'
;MSLDLFPMGPPTNPSLRSLSAETLIQVMSYLPLRARVNLSSTCKQLNHLTYNSPNLWRNILFPKGDPKINDAVVATLVRRITRCDAVKELRLDGVAVSEQGVLLLLDHFGHSVEHLDLSFHFDPFLLPHEQPVARFAMHLKIFSLTLGYHQKFDNMPPTFKEYSDNHLDFFNQTHHFHDRFLRTDMDSFVSYFEHYGLPTQLDDPPLPRLTSIRIMSHVPDGSTVHYLKKLRVLIAYLSGYDLARGKPA
;
A
#
# COMPACT_ATOMS: atom_id res chain seq x y z
N MET A 1 49.00 56.70 0.91
CA MET A 1 47.70 56.01 0.93
C MET A 1 47.92 54.63 0.32
N SER A 2 48.15 53.62 1.17
CA SER A 2 48.19 52.21 0.74
C SER A 2 46.77 51.72 0.57
N LEU A 3 46.47 51.15 -0.59
CA LEU A 3 45.26 50.39 -0.85
C LEU A 3 45.45 49.00 -0.23
N ASP A 4 44.79 48.75 0.90
CA ASP A 4 44.67 47.41 1.47
C ASP A 4 43.82 46.55 0.51
N LEU A 5 44.52 45.71 -0.25
CA LEU A 5 43.94 44.60 -0.99
C LEU A 5 43.45 43.56 0.03
N PHE A 6 42.16 43.60 0.32
CA PHE A 6 41.49 42.49 1.00
C PHE A 6 41.72 41.20 0.20
N PRO A 7 42.27 40.14 0.80
CA PRO A 7 42.38 38.86 0.12
C PRO A 7 40.96 38.31 -0.04
N MET A 8 40.39 38.45 -1.25
CA MET A 8 39.25 37.63 -1.63
C MET A 8 39.72 36.19 -1.64
N GLY A 9 39.34 35.43 -0.61
CA GLY A 9 39.52 33.99 -0.58
C GLY A 9 38.98 33.37 -1.89
N PRO A 10 39.56 32.27 -2.36
CA PRO A 10 39.19 31.67 -3.64
C PRO A 10 37.68 31.41 -3.65
N PRO A 11 36.99 31.67 -4.78
CA PRO A 11 35.55 31.44 -4.87
C PRO A 11 35.27 29.97 -4.53
N THR A 12 34.57 29.75 -3.42
CA THR A 12 34.09 28.43 -3.04
C THR A 12 33.08 28.01 -4.10
N ASN A 13 33.41 26.99 -4.89
CA ASN A 13 32.46 26.43 -5.84
C ASN A 13 31.17 26.09 -5.09
N PRO A 14 30.01 26.62 -5.50
CA PRO A 14 28.76 26.35 -4.81
C PRO A 14 28.52 24.85 -4.81
N SER A 15 28.37 24.28 -3.61
CA SER A 15 28.21 22.84 -3.42
C SER A 15 26.94 22.54 -2.65
N LEU A 16 26.14 21.61 -3.14
CA LEU A 16 25.00 21.08 -2.36
C LEU A 16 25.42 20.50 -1.01
N ARG A 17 26.69 20.09 -0.87
CA ARG A 17 27.23 19.52 0.38
C ARG A 17 27.44 20.55 1.47
N SER A 18 27.48 21.84 1.14
CA SER A 18 27.60 22.91 2.14
C SER A 18 26.25 23.32 2.74
N LEU A 19 25.14 22.76 2.25
CA LEU A 19 23.81 22.98 2.83
C LEU A 19 23.60 22.09 4.05
N SER A 20 22.81 22.57 5.01
CA SER A 20 22.39 21.80 6.18
C SER A 20 21.53 20.59 5.77
N ALA A 21 21.49 19.56 6.62
CA ALA A 21 20.64 18.40 6.39
C ALA A 21 19.16 18.79 6.31
N GLU A 22 18.73 19.73 7.14
CA GLU A 22 17.37 20.25 7.20
C GLU A 22 16.98 20.94 5.89
N THR A 23 17.85 21.80 5.37
CA THR A 23 17.62 22.47 4.08
C THR A 23 17.57 21.45 2.94
N LEU A 24 18.45 20.45 2.94
CA LEU A 24 18.44 19.38 1.93
C LEU A 24 17.15 18.55 1.99
N ILE A 25 16.70 18.17 3.19
CA ILE A 25 15.43 17.45 3.38
C ILE A 25 14.27 18.29 2.88
N GLN A 26 14.25 19.58 3.19
CA GLN A 26 13.22 20.51 2.72
C GLN A 26 13.23 20.63 1.19
N VAL A 27 14.39 20.74 0.55
CA VAL A 27 14.47 20.74 -0.93
C VAL A 27 13.97 19.42 -1.50
N MET A 28 14.37 18.30 -0.90
CA MET A 28 13.95 16.97 -1.34
C MET A 28 12.45 16.73 -1.17
N SER A 29 11.79 17.31 -0.17
CA SER A 29 10.35 17.12 0.04
C SER A 29 9.49 17.68 -1.09
N TYR A 30 9.99 18.66 -1.85
CA TYR A 30 9.34 19.20 -3.04
C TYR A 30 9.56 18.35 -4.30
N LEU A 31 10.47 17.36 -4.26
CA LEU A 31 10.77 16.52 -5.41
C LEU A 31 9.76 15.36 -5.54
N PRO A 32 9.33 15.03 -6.77
CA PRO A 32 8.52 13.83 -6.99
C PRO A 32 9.32 12.57 -6.65
N LEU A 33 8.61 11.48 -6.35
CA LEU A 33 9.18 10.20 -5.90
C LEU A 33 10.39 9.77 -6.74
N ARG A 34 10.25 9.76 -8.07
CA ARG A 34 11.32 9.36 -8.99
C ARG A 34 12.56 10.27 -8.92
N ALA A 35 12.36 11.58 -8.81
CA ALA A 35 13.47 12.52 -8.70
C ALA A 35 14.18 12.37 -7.35
N ARG A 36 13.44 12.15 -6.24
CA ARG A 36 14.04 11.84 -4.94
C ARG A 36 14.88 10.57 -4.97
N VAL A 37 14.35 9.49 -5.52
CA VAL A 37 15.07 8.21 -5.64
C VAL A 37 16.32 8.37 -6.51
N ASN A 38 16.24 9.07 -7.64
CA ASN A 38 17.40 9.34 -8.49
C ASN A 38 18.43 10.25 -7.79
N LEU A 39 17.99 11.25 -7.03
CA LEU A 39 18.90 12.11 -6.28
C LEU A 39 19.64 11.32 -5.19
N SER A 40 18.97 10.33 -4.58
CA SER A 40 19.57 9.44 -3.58
C SER A 40 20.74 8.60 -4.10
N SER A 41 20.91 8.44 -5.42
CA SER A 41 22.04 7.71 -6.01
C SER A 41 23.28 8.58 -6.30
N THR A 42 23.21 9.90 -6.07
CA THR A 42 24.31 10.81 -6.40
C THR A 42 25.44 10.79 -5.36
N CYS A 43 25.12 10.71 -4.06
CA CYS A 43 26.13 10.60 -3.00
C CYS A 43 25.57 9.93 -1.73
N LYS A 44 26.46 9.45 -0.86
CA LYS A 44 26.10 8.78 0.41
C LYS A 44 25.26 9.65 1.35
N GLN A 45 25.53 10.95 1.42
CA GLN A 45 24.77 11.88 2.26
C GLN A 45 23.31 11.96 1.81
N LEU A 46 23.08 12.21 0.52
CA LEU A 46 21.73 12.28 -0.05
C LEU A 46 21.01 10.93 0.03
N ASN A 47 21.74 9.83 -0.16
CA ASN A 47 21.22 8.49 0.05
C ASN A 47 20.69 8.32 1.49
N HIS A 48 21.54 8.61 2.48
CA HIS A 48 21.22 8.47 3.89
C HIS A 48 20.03 9.35 4.29
N LEU A 49 20.04 10.63 3.89
CA LEU A 49 18.93 11.55 4.17
C LEU A 49 17.63 11.11 3.50
N THR A 50 17.70 10.60 2.26
CA THR A 50 16.51 10.16 1.51
C THR A 50 15.80 9.03 2.25
N TYR A 51 16.51 7.97 2.66
CA TYR A 51 15.88 6.78 3.21
C TYR A 51 15.68 6.79 4.73
N ASN A 52 16.35 7.69 5.47
CA ASN A 52 16.21 7.80 6.93
C ASN A 52 15.40 9.01 7.40
N SER A 53 14.86 9.83 6.48
CA SER A 53 13.98 10.96 6.84
C SER A 53 12.51 10.61 6.58
N PRO A 54 11.70 10.29 7.62
CA PRO A 54 10.32 9.85 7.44
C PRO A 54 9.45 10.88 6.69
N ASN A 55 9.72 12.18 6.90
CA ASN A 55 8.97 13.27 6.28
C ASN A 55 9.03 13.27 4.75
N LEU A 56 10.08 12.70 4.15
CA LEU A 56 10.18 12.58 2.70
C LEU A 56 9.16 11.57 2.17
N TRP A 57 8.83 10.53 2.94
CA TRP A 57 7.99 9.43 2.49
C TRP A 57 6.51 9.60 2.81
N ARG A 58 6.10 10.77 3.32
CA ARG A 58 4.71 11.04 3.70
C ARG A 58 3.72 10.64 2.61
N ASN A 59 4.07 10.95 1.36
CA ASN A 59 3.28 10.58 0.20
C ASN A 59 4.12 9.71 -0.75
N ILE A 60 3.69 8.46 -0.96
CA ILE A 60 4.25 7.55 -1.95
C ILE A 60 3.30 7.52 -3.14
N LEU A 61 3.61 8.37 -4.12
CA LEU A 61 2.81 8.54 -5.34
C LEU A 61 3.61 7.99 -6.51
N PHE A 62 3.22 6.81 -7.00
CA PHE A 62 3.85 6.24 -8.18
C PHE A 62 3.37 6.99 -9.44
N PRO A 63 4.29 7.33 -10.37
CA PRO A 63 3.94 7.89 -11.67
C PRO A 63 2.86 7.08 -12.38
N LYS A 64 1.83 7.77 -12.88
CA LYS A 64 0.71 7.16 -13.59
C LYS A 64 1.17 6.38 -14.81
N GLY A 65 0.76 5.11 -14.90
CA GLY A 65 0.97 4.28 -16.07
C GLY A 65 2.43 4.01 -16.43
N ASP A 66 3.38 4.21 -15.51
CA ASP A 66 4.80 3.93 -15.80
C ASP A 66 5.04 2.40 -15.72
N PRO A 67 5.27 1.71 -16.86
CA PRO A 67 5.40 0.26 -16.90
C PRO A 67 6.70 -0.24 -16.25
N LYS A 68 7.65 0.67 -15.96
CA LYS A 68 8.88 0.32 -15.25
C LYS A 68 8.64 0.09 -13.76
N ILE A 69 7.50 0.55 -13.24
CA ILE A 69 7.12 0.35 -11.84
C ILE A 69 6.42 -0.99 -11.74
N ASN A 70 7.18 -1.99 -11.32
CA ASN A 70 6.75 -3.37 -11.13
C ASN A 70 7.11 -3.86 -9.71
N ASP A 71 6.81 -5.12 -9.41
CA ASP A 71 7.04 -5.72 -8.10
C ASP A 71 8.51 -5.66 -7.65
N ALA A 72 9.47 -5.77 -8.57
CA ALA A 72 10.89 -5.67 -8.24
C ALA A 72 11.27 -4.26 -7.78
N VAL A 73 10.71 -3.23 -8.42
CA VAL A 73 10.88 -1.83 -8.00
C VAL A 73 10.23 -1.60 -6.64
N VAL A 74 9.01 -2.11 -6.44
CA VAL A 74 8.31 -2.02 -5.15
C VAL A 74 9.12 -2.71 -4.03
N ALA A 75 9.59 -3.93 -4.27
CA ALA A 75 10.41 -4.67 -3.31
C ALA A 75 11.71 -3.94 -2.97
N THR A 76 12.37 -3.34 -3.97
CA THR A 76 13.57 -2.53 -3.75
C THR A 76 13.28 -1.28 -2.92
N LEU A 77 12.15 -0.61 -3.20
CA LEU A 77 11.74 0.58 -2.47
C LEU A 77 11.42 0.26 -1.01
N VAL A 78 10.57 -0.74 -0.77
CA VAL A 78 10.15 -1.19 0.57
C VAL A 78 11.35 -1.58 1.43
N ARG A 79 12.32 -2.33 0.87
CA ARG A 79 13.54 -2.72 1.60
C ARG A 79 14.43 -1.55 2.02
N ARG A 80 14.36 -0.42 1.31
CA ARG A 80 15.22 0.75 1.59
C ARG A 80 14.58 1.74 2.54
N ILE A 81 13.26 1.84 2.55
CA ILE A 81 12.54 2.75 3.44
C ILE A 81 12.38 2.08 4.79
N THR A 82 12.95 2.67 5.84
CA THR A 82 12.72 2.19 7.21
C THR A 82 11.24 2.27 7.55
N ARG A 83 10.68 1.21 8.15
CA ARG A 83 9.27 1.17 8.58
C ARG A 83 9.01 2.36 9.51
N CYS A 84 8.03 3.18 9.16
CA CYS A 84 7.71 4.39 9.92
C CYS A 84 6.24 4.80 9.77
N ASP A 85 5.78 5.57 10.75
CA ASP A 85 4.42 6.10 10.85
C ASP A 85 4.14 7.30 9.94
N ALA A 86 5.14 7.73 9.15
CA ALA A 86 5.06 8.95 8.37
C ALA A 86 4.29 8.78 7.06
N VAL A 87 4.23 7.58 6.48
CA VAL A 87 3.55 7.34 5.19
C VAL A 87 2.04 7.42 5.37
N LYS A 88 1.41 8.45 4.84
CA LYS A 88 -0.03 8.71 4.97
C LYS A 88 -0.80 8.45 3.70
N GLU A 89 -0.18 8.68 2.53
CA GLU A 89 -0.83 8.50 1.24
C GLU A 89 -0.04 7.50 0.39
N LEU A 90 -0.72 6.46 -0.08
CA LEU A 90 -0.20 5.48 -1.01
C LEU A 90 -1.05 5.49 -2.28
N ARG A 91 -0.46 5.89 -3.41
CA ARG A 91 -1.14 5.93 -4.72
C ARG A 91 -0.41 5.10 -5.76
N LEU A 92 -1.10 4.09 -6.28
CA LEU A 92 -0.69 3.27 -7.42
C LEU A 92 -1.67 3.53 -8.56
N ASP A 93 -1.29 4.33 -9.55
CA ASP A 93 -2.17 4.68 -10.68
C ASP A 93 -1.75 3.95 -11.97
N GLY A 94 -2.36 2.79 -12.24
CA GLY A 94 -2.19 2.08 -13.51
C GLY A 94 -0.77 1.54 -13.73
N VAL A 95 -0.01 1.35 -12.66
CA VAL A 95 1.34 0.78 -12.67
C VAL A 95 1.29 -0.75 -12.85
N ALA A 96 2.36 -1.34 -13.37
CA ALA A 96 2.48 -2.77 -13.62
C ALA A 96 2.84 -3.57 -12.35
N VAL A 97 2.20 -3.23 -11.23
CA VAL A 97 2.39 -3.88 -9.93
C VAL A 97 1.33 -4.97 -9.77
N SER A 98 1.75 -6.18 -9.44
CA SER A 98 0.84 -7.29 -9.18
C SER A 98 0.18 -7.14 -7.81
N GLU A 99 -0.82 -7.97 -7.55
CA GLU A 99 -1.41 -8.14 -6.23
C GLU A 99 -0.36 -8.34 -5.12
N GLN A 100 0.75 -9.04 -5.39
CA GLN A 100 1.79 -9.28 -4.39
C GLN A 100 2.62 -8.04 -4.10
N GLY A 101 2.91 -7.22 -5.12
CA GLY A 101 3.53 -5.92 -4.90
C GLY A 101 2.64 -4.99 -4.07
N VAL A 102 1.32 -5.04 -4.26
CA VAL A 102 0.36 -4.29 -3.43
C VAL A 102 0.39 -4.81 -1.99
N LEU A 103 0.31 -6.13 -1.76
CA LEU A 103 0.37 -6.71 -0.42
C LEU A 103 1.69 -6.38 0.30
N LEU A 104 2.81 -6.36 -0.41
CA LEU A 104 4.11 -5.97 0.16
C LEU A 104 4.13 -4.49 0.62
N LEU A 105 3.48 -3.59 -0.13
CA LEU A 105 3.34 -2.19 0.29
C LEU A 105 2.43 -2.06 1.51
N LEU A 106 1.32 -2.79 1.54
CA LEU A 106 0.39 -2.80 2.66
C LEU A 106 1.00 -3.44 3.92
N ASP A 107 1.83 -4.47 3.77
CA ASP A 107 2.60 -5.06 4.87
C ASP A 107 3.50 -4.02 5.54
N HIS A 108 4.23 -3.27 4.71
CA HIS A 108 5.24 -2.34 5.21
C HIS A 108 4.64 -1.02 5.69
N PHE A 109 3.60 -0.50 5.03
CA PHE A 109 3.04 0.83 5.29
C PHE A 109 1.61 0.82 5.84
N GLY A 110 0.89 -0.31 5.81
CA GLY A 110 -0.56 -0.36 6.10
C GLY A 110 -0.96 0.20 7.46
N HIS A 111 -0.12 0.00 8.48
CA HIS A 111 -0.30 0.53 9.83
C HIS A 111 -0.39 2.08 9.90
N SER A 112 0.16 2.80 8.92
CA SER A 112 0.26 4.26 8.92
C SER A 112 -0.54 4.97 7.84
N VAL A 113 -0.93 4.26 6.78
CA VAL A 113 -1.67 4.78 5.63
C VAL A 113 -3.06 5.26 6.04
N GLU A 114 -3.38 6.49 5.66
CA GLU A 114 -4.68 7.14 5.84
C GLU A 114 -5.48 7.19 4.54
N HIS A 115 -4.79 7.30 3.40
CA HIS A 115 -5.37 7.40 2.06
C HIS A 115 -4.74 6.37 1.11
N LEU A 116 -5.58 5.50 0.55
CA LEU A 116 -5.16 4.47 -0.40
C LEU A 116 -5.86 4.64 -1.75
N ASP A 117 -5.07 4.91 -2.78
CA ASP A 117 -5.52 5.01 -4.17
C ASP A 117 -4.92 3.86 -4.99
N LEU A 118 -5.76 2.97 -5.49
CA LEU A 118 -5.36 1.83 -6.32
C LEU A 118 -6.04 1.91 -7.69
N SER A 119 -5.25 1.83 -8.75
CA SER A 119 -5.74 1.63 -10.11
C SER A 119 -5.03 0.45 -10.73
N PHE A 120 -5.80 -0.56 -11.12
CA PHE A 120 -5.29 -1.79 -11.71
C PHE A 120 -5.23 -1.68 -13.23
N HIS A 121 -4.13 -2.12 -13.81
CA HIS A 121 -4.03 -2.28 -15.26
C HIS A 121 -5.04 -3.33 -15.74
N PHE A 122 -5.77 -3.01 -16.81
CA PHE A 122 -6.70 -3.93 -17.45
C PHE A 122 -6.02 -4.58 -18.65
N ASP A 123 -6.03 -5.90 -18.71
CA ASP A 123 -5.46 -6.66 -19.82
C ASP A 123 -6.59 -7.33 -20.63
N PRO A 124 -6.85 -6.90 -21.88
CA PRO A 124 -7.95 -7.46 -22.68
C PRO A 124 -7.75 -8.94 -23.06
N PHE A 125 -6.56 -9.50 -22.89
CA PHE A 125 -6.27 -10.89 -23.20
C PHE A 125 -6.52 -11.85 -22.02
N LEU A 126 -6.74 -11.31 -20.81
CA LEU A 126 -7.00 -12.10 -19.61
C LEU A 126 -8.50 -12.32 -19.40
N LEU A 127 -8.87 -13.50 -18.88
CA LEU A 127 -10.24 -13.77 -18.47
C LEU A 127 -10.62 -12.88 -17.27
N PRO A 128 -11.92 -12.59 -17.04
CA PRO A 128 -12.35 -11.69 -15.97
C PRO A 128 -11.82 -12.03 -14.56
N HIS A 129 -11.67 -13.33 -14.23
CA HIS A 129 -11.16 -13.79 -12.94
C HIS A 129 -9.63 -13.78 -12.85
N GLU A 130 -8.94 -13.66 -14.00
CA GLU A 130 -7.49 -13.54 -14.09
C GLU A 130 -7.04 -12.08 -14.06
N GLN A 131 -7.96 -11.12 -14.20
CA GLN A 131 -7.66 -9.70 -14.10
C GLN A 131 -7.02 -9.37 -12.74
N PRO A 132 -6.04 -8.44 -12.67
CA PRO A 132 -5.36 -8.10 -11.41
C PRO A 132 -6.32 -7.69 -10.29
N VAL A 133 -7.39 -6.95 -10.61
CA VAL A 133 -8.43 -6.55 -9.64
C VAL A 133 -9.17 -7.76 -9.06
N ALA A 134 -9.42 -8.79 -9.88
CA ALA A 134 -10.10 -10.01 -9.47
C ALA A 134 -9.21 -10.87 -8.58
N ARG A 135 -7.94 -11.05 -8.96
CA ARG A 135 -6.94 -11.77 -8.17
C ARG A 135 -6.71 -11.08 -6.82
N PHE A 136 -6.55 -9.77 -6.81
CA PHE A 136 -6.42 -9.01 -5.56
C PHE A 136 -7.65 -9.14 -4.66
N ALA A 137 -8.87 -9.10 -5.22
CA ALA A 137 -10.10 -9.34 -4.46
C ALA A 137 -10.19 -10.77 -3.89
N MET A 138 -9.63 -11.75 -4.58
CA MET A 138 -9.54 -13.12 -4.07
C MET A 138 -8.54 -13.22 -2.92
N HIS A 139 -7.35 -12.64 -3.05
CA HIS A 139 -6.35 -12.61 -1.98
C HIS A 139 -6.86 -11.92 -0.72
N LEU A 140 -7.46 -10.73 -0.85
CA LEU A 140 -8.03 -10.04 0.31
C LEU A 140 -9.21 -10.80 0.94
N LYS A 141 -9.99 -11.56 0.14
CA LYS A 141 -11.04 -12.44 0.67
C LYS A 141 -10.42 -13.51 1.57
N ILE A 142 -9.46 -14.27 1.04
CA ILE A 142 -8.79 -15.34 1.78
C ILE A 142 -8.16 -14.76 3.05
N PHE A 143 -7.40 -13.67 2.91
CA PHE A 143 -6.74 -13.02 4.04
C PHE A 143 -7.73 -12.56 5.11
N SER A 144 -8.84 -11.92 4.74
CA SER A 144 -9.87 -11.48 5.70
C SER A 144 -10.51 -12.65 6.45
N LEU A 145 -10.78 -13.76 5.75
CA LEU A 145 -11.29 -14.98 6.37
C LEU A 145 -10.25 -15.59 7.32
N THR A 146 -8.98 -15.60 6.93
CA THR A 146 -7.87 -16.03 7.78
C THR A 146 -7.78 -15.18 9.04
N LEU A 147 -7.86 -13.85 8.94
CA LEU A 147 -7.84 -12.97 10.12
C LEU A 147 -9.00 -13.25 11.06
N GLY A 148 -10.22 -13.34 10.52
CA GLY A 148 -11.41 -13.65 11.33
C GLY A 148 -11.32 -15.03 11.99
N TYR A 149 -10.79 -16.03 11.28
CA TYR A 149 -10.55 -17.36 11.83
C TYR A 149 -9.50 -17.34 12.95
N HIS A 150 -8.37 -16.66 12.74
CA HIS A 150 -7.33 -16.57 13.76
C HIS A 150 -7.83 -15.85 15.02
N GLN A 151 -8.53 -14.72 14.87
CA GLN A 151 -9.09 -13.98 15.99
C GLN A 151 -10.14 -14.81 16.77
N LYS A 152 -11.01 -15.55 16.08
CA LYS A 152 -11.99 -16.43 16.72
C LYS A 152 -11.35 -17.46 17.68
N PHE A 153 -10.14 -17.91 17.35
CA PHE A 153 -9.42 -18.93 18.10
C PHE A 153 -8.23 -18.37 18.89
N ASP A 154 -8.20 -17.05 19.14
CA ASP A 154 -7.13 -16.35 19.87
C ASP A 154 -5.71 -16.63 19.33
N ASN A 155 -5.60 -16.90 18.03
CA ASN A 155 -4.32 -17.11 17.37
C ASN A 155 -3.76 -15.77 16.89
N MET A 156 -2.44 -15.65 16.88
CA MET A 156 -1.77 -14.49 16.27
C MET A 156 -2.16 -14.40 14.78
N PRO A 157 -2.74 -13.29 14.32
CA PRO A 157 -3.12 -13.12 12.92
C PRO A 157 -1.86 -12.99 12.04
N PRO A 158 -1.86 -13.55 10.82
CA PRO A 158 -0.74 -13.38 9.91
C PRO A 158 -0.64 -11.95 9.39
N THR A 159 0.58 -11.51 9.16
CA THR A 159 0.88 -10.29 8.41
C THR A 159 0.57 -10.48 6.91
N PHE A 160 0.50 -9.38 6.14
CA PHE A 160 0.32 -9.46 4.69
C PHE A 160 1.47 -10.22 4.01
N LYS A 161 2.69 -10.05 4.52
CA LYS A 161 3.86 -10.78 4.01
C LYS A 161 3.79 -12.27 4.32
N GLU A 162 3.51 -12.65 5.56
CA GLU A 162 3.35 -14.08 5.93
C GLU A 162 2.25 -14.76 5.12
N TYR A 163 1.15 -14.04 4.89
CA TYR A 163 0.09 -14.47 3.99
C TYR A 163 0.59 -14.64 2.56
N SER A 164 1.27 -13.64 1.99
CA SER A 164 1.80 -13.70 0.62
C SER A 164 2.72 -14.90 0.42
N ASP A 165 3.61 -15.14 1.38
CA ASP A 165 4.60 -16.22 1.34
C ASP A 165 3.94 -17.61 1.43
N ASN A 166 2.79 -17.74 2.10
CA ASN A 166 2.10 -19.03 2.35
C ASN A 166 0.63 -19.04 1.91
N HIS A 167 0.26 -18.27 0.88
CA HIS A 167 -1.14 -18.04 0.52
C HIS A 167 -1.90 -19.32 0.15
N LEU A 168 -1.21 -20.34 -0.38
CA LEU A 168 -1.80 -21.64 -0.69
C LEU A 168 -2.21 -22.40 0.58
N ASP A 169 -1.43 -22.32 1.64
CA ASP A 169 -1.75 -22.96 2.92
C ASP A 169 -2.95 -22.27 3.57
N PHE A 170 -2.99 -20.94 3.55
CA PHE A 170 -4.15 -20.18 4.03
C PHE A 170 -5.40 -20.41 3.18
N PHE A 171 -5.23 -20.57 1.86
CA PHE A 171 -6.33 -20.97 0.98
C PHE A 171 -6.87 -22.35 1.38
N ASN A 172 -5.98 -23.32 1.61
CA ASN A 172 -6.36 -24.66 2.07
C ASN A 172 -6.94 -24.65 3.49
N GLN A 173 -6.53 -23.77 4.40
CA GLN A 173 -7.14 -23.69 5.72
C GLN A 173 -8.54 -23.06 5.66
N THR A 174 -8.74 -22.10 4.77
CA THR A 174 -10.00 -21.38 4.63
C THR A 174 -10.96 -22.03 3.63
N HIS A 175 -10.59 -23.12 2.94
CA HIS A 175 -11.40 -23.76 1.89
C HIS A 175 -12.82 -24.13 2.32
N HIS A 176 -13.02 -24.54 3.58
CA HIS A 176 -14.35 -24.81 4.14
C HIS A 176 -15.22 -23.55 4.28
N PHE A 177 -14.59 -22.38 4.32
CA PHE A 177 -15.25 -21.06 4.27
C PHE A 177 -15.36 -20.51 2.83
N HIS A 178 -14.84 -21.21 1.82
CA HIS A 178 -15.01 -20.79 0.43
C HIS A 178 -16.34 -21.30 -0.09
N ASP A 179 -17.43 -20.75 0.45
CA ASP A 179 -18.71 -20.94 -0.18
C ASP A 179 -18.75 -20.18 -1.52
N ARG A 180 -19.43 -20.75 -2.52
CA ARG A 180 -19.60 -20.13 -3.85
C ARG A 180 -20.44 -18.85 -3.79
N PHE A 181 -20.98 -18.52 -2.61
CA PHE A 181 -21.99 -17.50 -2.37
C PHE A 181 -21.52 -16.24 -1.66
N LEU A 182 -20.21 -16.01 -1.50
CA LEU A 182 -19.72 -14.71 -1.01
C LEU A 182 -19.98 -13.61 -2.06
N ARG A 183 -21.23 -13.14 -2.05
CA ARG A 183 -21.79 -12.08 -2.87
C ARG A 183 -21.25 -10.74 -2.38
N THR A 184 -21.35 -9.76 -3.26
CA THR A 184 -20.56 -8.53 -3.27
C THR A 184 -20.96 -7.45 -2.28
N ASP A 185 -22.11 -7.61 -1.65
CA ASP A 185 -22.67 -6.64 -0.71
C ASP A 185 -22.24 -6.94 0.73
N MET A 186 -22.21 -5.87 1.52
CA MET A 186 -21.83 -5.90 2.93
C MET A 186 -22.72 -6.86 3.73
N ASP A 187 -24.03 -6.89 3.46
CA ASP A 187 -25.00 -7.74 4.16
C ASP A 187 -24.72 -9.23 3.97
N SER A 188 -24.38 -9.64 2.74
CA SER A 188 -23.96 -11.01 2.44
C SER A 188 -22.66 -11.37 3.17
N PHE A 189 -21.70 -10.44 3.24
CA PHE A 189 -20.44 -10.66 3.94
C PHE A 189 -20.64 -10.78 5.46
N VAL A 190 -21.50 -9.94 6.05
CA VAL A 190 -21.85 -10.00 7.48
C VAL A 190 -22.59 -11.30 7.80
N SER A 191 -23.63 -11.62 7.03
CA SER A 191 -24.43 -12.84 7.23
C SER A 191 -23.55 -14.09 7.12
N TYR A 192 -22.57 -14.05 6.21
CA TYR A 192 -21.55 -15.08 6.09
C TYR A 192 -20.70 -15.20 7.36
N PHE A 193 -20.15 -14.10 7.85
CA PHE A 193 -19.33 -14.09 9.07
C PHE A 193 -20.13 -14.57 10.28
N GLU A 194 -21.34 -14.08 10.47
CA GLU A 194 -22.26 -14.51 11.53
C GLU A 194 -22.58 -16.02 11.45
N HIS A 195 -22.87 -16.53 10.25
CA HIS A 195 -23.19 -17.94 10.03
C HIS A 195 -22.04 -18.88 10.48
N TYR A 196 -20.80 -18.50 10.19
CA TYR A 196 -19.61 -19.26 10.59
C TYR A 196 -19.05 -18.86 11.97
N GLY A 197 -19.72 -17.94 12.67
CA GLY A 197 -19.30 -17.40 13.97
C GLY A 197 -17.92 -16.72 13.91
N LEU A 198 -17.62 -16.05 12.80
CA LEU A 198 -16.43 -15.21 12.62
C LEU A 198 -16.74 -13.77 13.11
N PRO A 199 -15.76 -13.04 13.64
CA PRO A 199 -15.96 -11.69 14.14
C PRO A 199 -16.23 -10.71 12.99
N THR A 200 -17.26 -9.86 13.11
CA THR A 200 -17.58 -8.83 12.09
C THR A 200 -16.71 -7.58 12.22
N GLN A 201 -15.90 -7.50 13.27
CA GLN A 201 -14.93 -6.45 13.57
C GLN A 201 -13.60 -7.07 14.00
N LEU A 202 -12.50 -6.55 13.47
CA LEU A 202 -11.15 -6.95 13.88
C LEU A 202 -10.70 -6.20 15.13
N ASP A 203 -10.02 -6.90 16.04
CA ASP A 203 -9.42 -6.27 17.24
C ASP A 203 -8.16 -5.47 16.87
N ASP A 204 -7.25 -6.08 16.09
CA ASP A 204 -6.02 -5.46 15.57
C ASP A 204 -6.05 -5.40 14.03
N PRO A 205 -6.78 -4.45 13.42
CA PRO A 205 -6.89 -4.36 11.98
C PRO A 205 -5.55 -3.99 11.33
N PRO A 206 -5.19 -4.57 10.17
CA PRO A 206 -3.92 -4.29 9.50
C PRO A 206 -3.85 -2.90 8.85
N LEU A 207 -4.99 -2.23 8.65
CA LEU A 207 -5.11 -0.89 8.07
C LEU A 207 -5.79 0.10 9.05
N PRO A 208 -5.33 0.22 10.31
CA PRO A 208 -6.07 0.85 11.40
C PRO A 208 -6.31 2.35 11.22
N ARG A 209 -5.49 3.02 10.39
CA ARG A 209 -5.58 4.47 10.12
C ARG A 209 -6.26 4.80 8.81
N LEU A 210 -6.69 3.81 8.03
CA LEU A 210 -7.26 4.05 6.72
C LEU A 210 -8.62 4.75 6.85
N THR A 211 -8.71 5.96 6.30
CA THR A 211 -9.94 6.78 6.32
C THR A 211 -10.57 6.95 4.93
N SER A 212 -9.76 6.81 3.88
CA SER A 212 -10.21 7.00 2.50
C SER A 212 -9.60 5.97 1.57
N ILE A 213 -10.44 5.38 0.74
CA ILE A 213 -10.03 4.46 -0.31
C ILE A 213 -10.64 4.82 -1.65
N ARG A 214 -9.81 4.85 -2.69
CA ARG A 214 -10.23 4.93 -4.07
C ARG A 214 -9.69 3.74 -4.84
N ILE A 215 -10.59 2.97 -5.43
CA ILE A 215 -10.21 1.86 -6.32
C ILE A 215 -10.77 2.17 -7.71
N MET A 216 -9.88 2.23 -8.69
CA MET A 216 -10.18 2.51 -10.09
C MET A 216 -9.85 1.29 -10.95
N SER A 217 -10.60 1.14 -12.03
CA SER A 217 -10.27 0.24 -13.13
C SER A 217 -10.47 1.01 -14.44
N HIS A 218 -9.59 0.77 -15.40
CA HIS A 218 -9.60 1.48 -16.68
C HIS A 218 -10.77 1.08 -17.60
N VAL A 219 -11.42 -0.07 -17.34
CA VAL A 219 -12.61 -0.53 -18.08
C VAL A 219 -13.69 -0.95 -17.09
N PRO A 220 -14.82 -0.21 -16.98
CA PRO A 220 -15.91 -0.56 -16.07
C PRO A 220 -16.87 -1.54 -16.75
N ASP A 221 -16.51 -2.81 -16.87
CA ASP A 221 -17.49 -3.86 -17.16
C ASP A 221 -18.20 -4.33 -15.87
N GLY A 222 -19.32 -5.05 -16.01
CA GLY A 222 -20.11 -5.51 -14.86
C GLY A 222 -19.32 -6.40 -13.89
N SER A 223 -18.36 -7.17 -14.39
CA SER A 223 -17.51 -8.05 -13.58
C SER A 223 -16.50 -7.25 -12.75
N THR A 224 -15.92 -6.21 -13.34
CA THR A 224 -14.99 -5.29 -12.71
C THR A 224 -15.70 -4.52 -11.60
N VAL A 225 -16.91 -4.00 -11.87
CA VAL A 225 -17.72 -3.32 -10.85
C VAL A 225 -18.01 -4.24 -9.66
N HIS A 226 -18.26 -5.53 -9.91
CA HIS A 226 -18.43 -6.54 -8.87
C HIS A 226 -17.16 -6.65 -8.00
N TYR A 227 -15.97 -6.82 -8.60
CA TYR A 227 -14.72 -6.90 -7.83
C TYR A 227 -14.40 -5.61 -7.06
N LEU A 228 -14.68 -4.43 -7.63
CA LEU A 228 -14.48 -3.15 -6.95
C LEU A 228 -15.35 -3.02 -5.68
N LYS A 229 -16.63 -3.44 -5.75
CA LYS A 229 -17.52 -3.46 -4.57
C LYS A 229 -16.99 -4.41 -3.50
N LYS A 230 -16.59 -5.61 -3.89
CA LYS A 230 -16.01 -6.61 -2.99
C LYS A 230 -14.77 -6.08 -2.28
N LEU A 231 -13.85 -5.46 -3.02
CA LEU A 231 -12.63 -4.87 -2.46
C LEU A 231 -12.93 -3.78 -1.43
N ARG A 232 -13.96 -2.94 -1.67
CA ARG A 232 -14.35 -1.90 -0.70
C ARG A 232 -14.81 -2.50 0.63
N VAL A 233 -15.64 -3.54 0.59
CA VAL A 233 -16.11 -4.23 1.81
C VAL A 233 -14.94 -4.89 2.55
N LEU A 234 -14.10 -5.63 1.82
CA LEU A 234 -12.93 -6.30 2.39
C LEU A 234 -11.97 -5.28 3.03
N ILE A 235 -11.68 -4.17 2.36
CA ILE A 235 -10.75 -3.18 2.89
C ILE A 235 -11.36 -2.42 4.08
N ALA A 236 -12.68 -2.19 4.10
CA ALA A 236 -13.34 -1.63 5.28
C ALA A 236 -13.20 -2.56 6.50
N TYR A 237 -13.38 -3.87 6.32
CA TYR A 237 -13.12 -4.85 7.38
C TYR A 237 -11.66 -4.79 7.86
N LEU A 238 -10.70 -4.77 6.93
CA LEU A 238 -9.27 -4.67 7.21
C LEU A 238 -8.85 -3.34 7.85
N SER A 239 -9.69 -2.30 7.78
CA SER A 239 -9.48 -1.04 8.51
C SER A 239 -10.15 -1.01 9.88
N GLY A 240 -10.76 -2.11 10.33
CA GLY A 240 -11.43 -2.22 11.62
C GLY A 240 -12.87 -1.75 11.65
N TYR A 241 -13.48 -1.53 10.47
CA TYR A 241 -14.91 -1.23 10.41
C TYR A 241 -15.72 -2.46 10.82
N ASP A 242 -16.60 -2.30 11.80
CA ASP A 242 -17.56 -3.34 12.18
C ASP A 242 -18.61 -3.46 11.10
N LEU A 243 -18.51 -4.54 10.32
CA LEU A 243 -19.38 -4.79 9.18
C LEU A 243 -20.85 -4.91 9.60
N ALA A 244 -21.14 -5.39 10.83
CA ALA A 244 -22.50 -5.54 11.31
C ALA A 244 -23.20 -4.20 11.57
N ARG A 245 -22.45 -3.14 11.90
CA ARG A 245 -23.00 -1.77 12.05
C ARG A 245 -23.46 -1.15 10.74
N GLY A 246 -23.01 -1.71 9.61
CA GLY A 246 -23.43 -1.27 8.28
C GLY A 246 -24.79 -1.81 7.84
N LYS A 247 -25.37 -2.80 8.57
CA LYS A 247 -26.72 -3.30 8.28
C LYS A 247 -27.74 -2.19 8.57
N PRO A 248 -28.63 -1.84 7.62
CA PRO A 248 -29.82 -1.07 7.97
C PRO A 248 -30.64 -1.87 8.99
N ALA A 249 -31.09 -1.19 10.05
CA ALA A 249 -31.92 -1.78 11.11
C ALA A 249 -33.25 -2.30 10.57
#